data_AF-A0A6C0EJR4-F1
#
_entry.id   AF-A0A6C0EJR4-F1
#
_cell.length_a   1.000
_cell.length_b   1.000
_cell.length_c   1.000
_cell.angle_alpha   90.00
_cell.angle_beta   90.00
_cell.angle_gamma   90.00
#
_symmetry.space_group_name_H-M   'P 1'
#
loop_
_entity.id
_entity.type
_entity.pdbx_description
1 polymer ?
#
loop_
_entity_poly.entity_id
_entity_poly.type
_entity_poly.pdbx_seq_one_letter_code
_entity_poly.pdbx_strand_id
1 'polypeptide(L)'
;MTSNLLNLSLLKNSYNILINLSKKTTESSQILEPLTTLITLAIISFKTVGTKITVSSNKVYIQEPTLIQGVIRWSFGSNREEIHYLLKPLFRCVHLYDPDENPDLKLLYEFAIDGLKLLKKSYNSTSSNLSHTLDLYIGILECTIKSEKIKIDSFRDFRSLTNLNLSEFSKVNLDNLFKNIWTVEEIKIVCSMLTLSKNNSNNIKSYISGIESILIAKEKNINNIIKDTNNLF
;
A
#
# COMPACT_ATOMS: atom_id res chain seq x y z
N MET A 1 -57.23 4.68 1.27
CA MET A 1 -56.04 3.89 1.64
C MET A 1 -55.07 3.88 0.46
N THR A 2 -54.51 5.03 0.13
CA THR A 2 -53.69 5.21 -1.07
C THR A 2 -52.61 6.25 -0.78
N SER A 3 -51.48 5.79 -0.28
CA SER A 3 -50.17 6.45 -0.33
C SER A 3 -49.18 5.59 0.43
N ASN A 4 -47.91 5.58 0.00
CA ASN A 4 -46.79 4.77 0.50
C ASN A 4 -46.52 3.42 -0.20
N LEU A 5 -47.09 3.22 -1.38
CA LEU A 5 -46.44 2.44 -2.45
C LEU A 5 -45.62 3.36 -3.36
N LEU A 6 -45.03 4.42 -2.79
CA LEU A 6 -44.04 5.27 -3.45
C LEU A 6 -42.74 4.46 -3.57
N ASN A 7 -42.76 3.61 -4.59
CA ASN A 7 -41.64 3.22 -5.43
C ASN A 7 -40.41 2.66 -4.72
N LEU A 8 -40.63 1.59 -3.96
CA LEU A 8 -39.58 0.67 -3.51
C LEU A 8 -38.72 0.15 -4.69
N SER A 9 -39.31 0.06 -5.88
CA SER A 9 -38.62 -0.25 -7.14
C SER A 9 -37.73 0.89 -7.65
N LEU A 10 -38.11 2.17 -7.49
CA LEU A 10 -37.21 3.29 -7.78
C LEU A 10 -36.07 3.38 -6.77
N LEU A 11 -36.31 3.07 -5.49
CA LEU A 11 -35.27 2.99 -4.46
C LEU A 11 -34.30 1.83 -4.71
N LYS A 12 -34.80 0.67 -5.15
CA LYS A 12 -33.96 -0.44 -5.59
C LYS A 12 -33.18 -0.11 -6.85
N ASN A 13 -33.80 0.57 -7.82
CA ASN A 13 -33.10 1.01 -9.03
C ASN A 13 -32.06 2.07 -8.72
N SER A 14 -32.32 3.05 -7.85
CA SER A 14 -31.35 4.06 -7.47
C SER A 14 -30.19 3.46 -6.67
N TYR A 15 -30.45 2.50 -5.78
CA TYR A 15 -29.42 1.73 -5.08
C TYR A 15 -28.57 0.89 -6.04
N ASN A 16 -29.19 0.21 -7.01
CA ASN A 16 -28.47 -0.54 -8.03
C ASN A 16 -27.71 0.37 -9.01
N ILE A 17 -28.22 1.57 -9.29
CA ILE A 17 -27.52 2.60 -10.08
C ILE A 17 -26.32 3.15 -9.31
N LEU A 18 -26.45 3.39 -8.00
CA LEU A 18 -25.33 3.79 -7.13
C LEU A 18 -24.28 2.67 -7.00
N ILE A 19 -24.71 1.42 -6.86
CA ILE A 19 -23.82 0.25 -6.88
C ILE A 19 -23.17 0.11 -8.23
N ASN A 20 -23.88 0.29 -9.35
CA ASN A 20 -23.31 0.19 -10.68
C ASN A 20 -22.42 1.39 -11.04
N LEU A 21 -22.68 2.58 -10.51
CA LEU A 21 -21.77 3.74 -10.60
C LEU A 21 -20.51 3.52 -9.76
N SER A 22 -20.61 2.81 -8.64
CA SER A 22 -19.47 2.37 -7.80
C SER A 22 -18.71 1.19 -8.42
N LYS A 23 -19.40 0.25 -9.06
CA LYS A 23 -18.80 -0.90 -9.76
C LYS A 23 -18.16 -0.51 -11.09
N LYS A 24 -18.69 0.50 -11.77
CA LYS A 24 -18.16 0.95 -13.08
C LYS A 24 -16.84 1.73 -12.96
N THR A 25 -16.35 2.03 -11.75
CA THR A 25 -15.10 2.77 -11.53
C THR A 25 -13.92 1.92 -11.04
N THR A 26 -14.06 0.61 -10.84
CA THR A 26 -13.09 -0.14 -10.01
C THR A 26 -12.55 -1.44 -10.63
N GLU A 27 -12.14 -1.37 -11.90
CA GLU A 27 -10.91 -2.07 -12.31
C GLU A 27 -9.90 -1.02 -12.83
N SER A 28 -9.82 0.13 -12.14
CA SER A 28 -8.68 1.01 -12.35
C SER A 28 -7.46 0.29 -11.78
N SER A 29 -6.59 -0.19 -12.68
CA SER A 29 -5.29 -0.76 -12.31
C SER A 29 -4.56 0.23 -11.40
N GLN A 30 -4.55 -0.04 -10.10
CA GLN A 30 -3.87 0.81 -9.13
C GLN A 30 -2.36 0.67 -9.36
N ILE A 31 -1.70 1.79 -9.61
CA ILE A 31 -0.26 1.84 -9.83
C ILE A 31 0.38 2.49 -8.61
N LEU A 32 0.77 1.66 -7.66
CA LEU A 32 1.46 2.11 -6.45
C LEU A 32 2.94 2.40 -6.73
N GLU A 33 3.43 3.53 -6.25
CA GLU A 33 4.85 3.84 -6.26
C GLU A 33 5.56 2.98 -5.21
N PRO A 34 6.63 2.26 -5.58
CA PRO A 34 7.27 1.28 -4.70
C PRO A 34 7.76 1.87 -3.37
N LEU A 35 8.56 2.92 -3.39
CA LEU A 35 9.23 3.43 -2.18
C LEU A 35 8.24 4.11 -1.21
N THR A 36 7.26 4.84 -1.73
CA THR A 36 6.14 5.41 -0.98
C THR A 36 5.35 4.30 -0.29
N THR A 37 5.14 3.17 -0.97
CA THR A 37 4.48 1.99 -0.36
C THR A 37 5.32 1.45 0.79
N LEU A 38 6.64 1.31 0.59
CA LEU A 38 7.56 0.83 1.62
C LEU A 38 7.59 1.77 2.85
N ILE A 39 7.67 3.08 2.64
CA ILE A 39 7.62 4.10 3.71
C ILE A 39 6.27 4.05 4.44
N THR A 40 5.17 3.88 3.72
CA THR A 40 3.84 3.76 4.35
C THR A 40 3.78 2.53 5.26
N LEU A 41 4.33 1.39 4.83
CA LEU A 41 4.46 0.21 5.68
C LEU A 41 5.36 0.47 6.89
N ALA A 42 6.46 1.19 6.71
CA ALA A 42 7.34 1.59 7.81
C ALA A 42 6.61 2.45 8.86
N ILE A 43 5.76 3.40 8.44
CA ILE A 43 4.93 4.20 9.35
C ILE A 43 3.98 3.32 10.17
N ILE A 44 3.43 2.25 9.57
CA ILE A 44 2.51 1.36 10.26
C ILE A 44 3.15 0.72 11.50
N SER A 45 4.48 0.51 11.52
CA SER A 45 5.18 -0.02 12.70
C SER A 45 4.99 0.83 13.97
N PHE A 46 4.64 2.11 13.82
CA PHE A 46 4.39 3.06 14.91
C PHE A 46 2.91 3.25 15.25
N LYS A 47 2.01 2.50 14.60
CA LYS A 47 0.56 2.58 14.83
C LYS A 47 0.11 1.50 15.83
N THR A 48 -1.15 1.57 16.25
CA THR A 48 -1.72 0.60 17.21
C THR A 48 -2.17 -0.69 16.53
N VAL A 49 -2.23 -1.78 17.29
CA VAL A 49 -2.84 -3.04 16.83
C VAL A 49 -4.32 -2.80 16.54
N GLY A 50 -4.79 -3.32 15.40
CA GLY A 50 -6.12 -3.03 14.85
C GLY A 50 -6.06 -2.09 13.64
N THR A 51 -4.89 -1.51 13.35
CA THR A 51 -4.62 -0.77 12.12
C THR A 51 -4.83 -1.66 10.89
N LYS A 52 -5.53 -1.13 9.89
CA LYS A 52 -5.76 -1.75 8.58
C LYS A 52 -5.29 -0.82 7.46
N ILE A 53 -5.29 -1.33 6.23
CA ILE A 53 -5.03 -0.51 5.05
C ILE A 53 -6.16 -0.62 4.03
N THR A 54 -6.26 0.40 3.20
CA THR A 54 -7.06 0.42 1.97
C THR A 54 -6.22 1.01 0.85
N VAL A 55 -6.35 0.47 -0.36
CA VAL A 55 -5.67 1.01 -1.54
C VAL A 55 -6.70 1.70 -2.42
N SER A 56 -6.47 2.98 -2.71
CA SER A 56 -7.29 3.72 -3.66
C SER A 56 -6.50 4.89 -4.23
N SER A 57 -6.88 5.35 -5.41
CA SER A 57 -6.24 6.51 -6.07
C SER A 57 -4.70 6.43 -6.10
N ASN A 58 -4.16 5.24 -6.39
CA ASN A 58 -2.72 4.96 -6.45
C ASN A 58 -1.96 5.21 -5.13
N LYS A 59 -2.67 5.13 -4.00
CA LYS A 59 -2.14 5.37 -2.66
C LYS A 59 -2.58 4.27 -1.69
N VAL A 60 -1.71 3.99 -0.71
CA VAL A 60 -2.05 3.19 0.47
C VAL A 60 -2.51 4.10 1.60
N TYR A 61 -3.73 3.92 2.08
CA TYR A 61 -4.29 4.64 3.22
C TYR A 61 -4.21 3.79 4.49
N ILE A 62 -3.70 4.39 5.56
CA ILE A 62 -3.66 3.78 6.90
C ILE A 62 -4.98 4.08 7.62
N GLN A 63 -5.62 3.04 8.14
CA GLN A 63 -6.86 3.12 8.91
C GLN A 63 -6.61 2.70 10.34
N GLU A 64 -6.46 3.68 11.22
CA GLU A 64 -6.31 3.45 12.66
C GLU A 64 -7.62 2.93 13.28
N PRO A 65 -7.55 2.10 14.35
CA PRO A 65 -8.73 1.61 15.03
C PRO A 65 -9.50 2.76 15.70
N THR A 66 -10.79 2.89 15.40
CA THR A 66 -11.71 3.85 16.04
C THR A 66 -12.63 3.15 17.03
N LEU A 67 -13.13 3.85 18.06
CA LEU A 67 -14.00 3.26 19.10
C LEU A 67 -15.33 2.68 18.56
N ILE A 68 -15.76 3.08 17.37
CA ILE A 68 -16.99 2.60 16.68
C ILE A 68 -16.66 1.45 15.70
N GLN A 69 -15.47 0.82 15.84
CA GLN A 69 -14.95 -0.17 14.90
C GLN A 69 -15.90 -1.33 14.61
N GLY A 70 -16.73 -1.76 15.56
CA GLY A 70 -17.62 -2.92 15.40
C GLY A 70 -18.68 -2.76 14.31
N VAL A 71 -19.34 -1.60 14.26
CA VAL A 71 -20.42 -1.31 13.30
C VAL A 71 -19.85 -1.04 11.90
N ILE A 72 -18.71 -0.33 11.85
CA ILE A 72 -17.96 -0.08 10.63
C ILE A 72 -17.41 -1.40 10.07
N ARG A 73 -16.85 -2.29 10.89
CA ARG A 73 -16.31 -3.59 10.45
C ARG A 73 -17.35 -4.52 9.82
N TRP A 74 -18.61 -4.46 10.25
CA TRP A 74 -19.67 -5.27 9.65
C TRP A 74 -20.04 -4.78 8.23
N SER A 75 -19.91 -3.47 7.98
CA SER A 75 -20.20 -2.86 6.67
C SER A 75 -19.03 -2.97 5.68
N PHE A 76 -17.78 -2.84 6.14
CA PHE A 76 -16.57 -2.78 5.30
C PHE A 76 -15.84 -4.12 5.13
N GLY A 77 -16.56 -5.22 4.90
CA GLY A 77 -15.99 -6.55 4.64
C GLY A 77 -14.94 -6.61 3.49
N SER A 78 -14.83 -5.53 2.71
CA SER A 78 -14.03 -5.34 1.51
C SER A 78 -12.52 -5.12 1.72
N ASN A 79 -12.03 -4.72 2.90
CA ASN A 79 -10.61 -4.32 3.07
C ASN A 79 -9.59 -5.49 3.03
N ARG A 80 -10.02 -6.71 2.70
CA ARG A 80 -9.15 -7.90 2.64
C ARG A 80 -8.45 -8.03 1.30
N GLU A 81 -9.16 -7.70 0.23
CA GLU A 81 -8.66 -7.80 -1.14
C GLU A 81 -7.53 -6.77 -1.39
N GLU A 82 -7.57 -5.67 -0.64
CA GLU A 82 -6.62 -4.56 -0.69
C GLU A 82 -5.16 -4.99 -0.43
N ILE A 83 -4.93 -6.03 0.40
CA ILE A 83 -3.58 -6.53 0.69
C ILE A 83 -2.91 -7.08 -0.57
N HIS A 84 -3.67 -7.58 -1.55
CA HIS A 84 -3.12 -8.12 -2.79
C HIS A 84 -2.45 -7.03 -3.66
N TYR A 85 -2.85 -5.77 -3.52
CA TYR A 85 -2.23 -4.66 -4.26
C TYR A 85 -0.78 -4.38 -3.82
N LEU A 86 -0.36 -4.83 -2.64
CA LEU A 86 1.01 -4.62 -2.15
C LEU A 86 2.06 -5.48 -2.85
N LEU A 87 1.69 -6.62 -3.44
CA LEU A 87 2.66 -7.57 -3.98
C LEU A 87 3.54 -6.94 -5.08
N LYS A 88 2.90 -6.29 -6.07
CA LYS A 88 3.58 -5.66 -7.20
C LYS A 88 4.56 -4.55 -6.77
N PRO A 89 4.17 -3.53 -5.97
CA PRO A 89 5.10 -2.49 -5.54
C PRO A 89 6.22 -3.04 -4.64
N LEU A 90 5.97 -4.04 -3.79
CA LEU A 90 7.02 -4.65 -2.97
C LEU A 90 8.10 -5.34 -3.82
N PHE A 91 7.71 -6.09 -4.85
CA PHE A 91 8.69 -6.67 -5.77
C PHE A 91 9.48 -5.60 -6.54
N ARG A 92 8.82 -4.52 -6.96
CA ARG A 92 9.52 -3.39 -7.55
C ARG A 92 10.48 -2.73 -6.58
N CYS A 93 10.16 -2.66 -5.28
CA CYS A 93 11.09 -2.16 -4.27
C CYS A 93 12.38 -2.97 -4.29
N VAL A 94 12.26 -4.30 -4.22
CA VAL A 94 13.39 -5.23 -4.20
C VAL A 94 14.27 -5.08 -5.46
N HIS A 95 13.66 -4.75 -6.60
CA HIS A 95 14.40 -4.58 -7.86
C HIS A 95 15.05 -3.19 -8.01
N LEU A 96 14.40 -2.14 -7.52
CA LEU A 96 14.80 -0.74 -7.75
C LEU A 96 15.60 -0.13 -6.61
N TYR A 97 15.44 -0.63 -5.39
CA TYR A 97 16.02 -0.07 -4.18
C TYR A 97 16.71 -1.19 -3.39
N ASP A 98 18.00 -1.38 -3.66
CA ASP A 98 18.83 -2.39 -3.01
C ASP A 98 19.22 -1.93 -1.58
N PRO A 99 18.89 -2.71 -0.52
CA PRO A 99 19.30 -2.40 0.84
C PRO A 99 20.81 -2.33 1.05
N ASP A 100 21.62 -2.98 0.21
CA ASP A 100 23.08 -2.99 0.33
C ASP A 100 23.72 -1.69 -0.19
N GLU A 101 23.01 -0.92 -1.02
CA GLU A 101 23.51 0.35 -1.55
C GLU A 101 23.46 1.48 -0.52
N ASN A 102 22.49 1.45 0.40
CA ASN A 102 22.28 2.52 1.38
C ASN A 102 21.79 1.98 2.73
N PRO A 103 22.51 2.25 3.85
CA PRO A 103 22.07 1.84 5.19
C PRO A 103 20.70 2.39 5.58
N ASP A 104 20.32 3.58 5.08
CA ASP A 104 18.99 4.16 5.31
C ASP A 104 17.89 3.31 4.66
N LEU A 105 18.15 2.76 3.46
CA LEU A 105 17.21 1.83 2.81
C LEU A 105 17.07 0.57 3.66
N LYS A 106 18.17 -0.02 4.13
CA LYS A 106 18.11 -1.19 5.02
C LYS A 106 17.24 -0.94 6.26
N LEU A 107 17.41 0.19 6.93
CA LEU A 107 16.56 0.59 8.06
C LEU A 107 15.08 0.70 7.65
N LEU A 108 14.80 1.27 6.48
CA LEU A 108 13.45 1.42 5.98
C LEU A 108 12.76 0.05 5.74
N TYR A 109 13.49 -0.92 5.18
CA TYR A 109 13.00 -2.28 5.02
C TYR A 109 12.72 -2.95 6.38
N GLU A 110 13.59 -2.76 7.38
CA GLU A 110 13.36 -3.28 8.74
C GLU A 110 12.06 -2.71 9.36
N PHE A 111 11.86 -1.39 9.29
CA PHE A 111 10.62 -0.78 9.76
C PHE A 111 9.38 -1.25 8.98
N ALA A 112 9.50 -1.44 7.67
CA ALA A 112 8.40 -1.95 6.85
C ALA A 112 8.02 -3.39 7.22
N ILE A 113 9.00 -4.24 7.51
CA ILE A 113 8.78 -5.60 8.03
C ILE A 113 8.03 -5.56 9.37
N ASP A 114 8.44 -4.67 10.28
CA ASP A 114 7.75 -4.48 11.57
C ASP A 114 6.30 -4.00 11.37
N GLY A 115 6.07 -3.11 10.39
CA GLY A 115 4.73 -2.68 9.98
C GLY A 115 3.87 -3.82 9.44
N LEU A 116 4.42 -4.68 8.57
CA LEU A 116 3.73 -5.87 8.07
C LEU A 116 3.42 -6.87 9.19
N LYS A 117 4.33 -7.05 10.16
CA LYS A 117 4.11 -7.86 11.36
C LYS A 117 2.98 -7.29 12.21
N LEU A 118 2.89 -5.96 12.35
CA LEU A 118 1.77 -5.30 13.03
C LEU A 118 0.46 -5.52 12.26
N LEU A 119 0.44 -5.35 10.94
CA LEU A 119 -0.74 -5.64 10.11
C LEU A 119 -1.20 -7.09 10.28
N LYS A 120 -0.27 -8.05 10.24
CA LYS A 120 -0.58 -9.47 10.47
C LYS A 120 -1.30 -9.66 11.81
N LYS A 121 -0.82 -9.04 12.89
CA LYS A 121 -1.48 -9.06 14.20
C LYS A 121 -2.88 -8.45 14.13
N SER A 122 -3.05 -7.32 13.46
CA SER A 122 -4.35 -6.64 13.26
C SER A 122 -5.36 -7.49 12.47
N TYR A 123 -4.90 -8.34 11.56
CA TYR A 123 -5.73 -9.22 10.74
C TYR A 123 -5.88 -10.65 11.28
N ASN A 124 -5.21 -11.02 12.38
CA ASN A 124 -5.17 -12.39 12.91
C ASN A 124 -6.56 -13.00 13.22
N SER A 125 -7.57 -12.17 13.50
CA SER A 125 -8.96 -12.61 13.74
C SER A 125 -9.80 -12.82 12.48
N THR A 126 -9.22 -12.64 11.29
CA THR A 126 -9.99 -12.36 10.06
C THR A 126 -9.96 -13.52 9.06
N SER A 127 -8.79 -14.06 8.69
CA SER A 127 -8.66 -15.23 7.78
C SER A 127 -7.22 -15.75 7.67
N SER A 128 -7.03 -17.07 7.59
CA SER A 128 -5.73 -17.73 7.40
C SER A 128 -5.00 -17.31 6.12
N ASN A 129 -5.70 -17.19 4.99
CA ASN A 129 -5.10 -16.82 3.70
C ASN A 129 -4.40 -15.46 3.75
N LEU A 130 -5.00 -14.48 4.43
CA LEU A 130 -4.42 -13.15 4.57
C LEU A 130 -3.14 -13.15 5.42
N SER A 131 -3.13 -13.98 6.46
CA SER A 131 -1.93 -14.20 7.26
C SER A 131 -0.80 -14.78 6.41
N HIS A 132 -1.09 -15.79 5.59
CA HIS A 132 -0.11 -16.39 4.68
C HIS A 132 0.41 -15.40 3.63
N THR A 133 -0.45 -14.55 3.08
CA THR A 133 -0.03 -13.47 2.15
C THR A 133 0.89 -12.46 2.83
N LEU A 134 0.59 -12.05 4.06
CA LEU A 134 1.46 -11.14 4.81
C LEU A 134 2.79 -11.81 5.19
N ASP A 135 2.78 -13.11 5.51
CA ASP A 135 4.00 -13.89 5.74
C ASP A 135 4.88 -13.96 4.48
N LEU A 136 4.27 -14.12 3.31
CA LEU A 136 4.98 -14.04 2.03
C LEU A 136 5.65 -12.68 1.85
N TYR A 137 4.93 -11.58 2.12
CA TYR A 137 5.48 -10.23 1.95
C TYR A 137 6.63 -9.95 2.92
N ILE A 138 6.49 -10.39 4.17
CA ILE A 138 7.57 -10.32 5.17
C ILE A 138 8.78 -11.11 4.67
N GLY A 139 8.58 -12.34 4.18
CA GLY A 139 9.65 -13.17 3.64
C GLY A 139 10.37 -12.54 2.45
N ILE A 140 9.66 -11.90 1.53
CA ILE A 140 10.26 -11.17 0.39
C ILE A 140 11.23 -10.09 0.89
N LEU A 141 10.80 -9.26 1.84
CA LEU A 141 11.63 -8.17 2.37
C LEU A 141 12.79 -8.71 3.23
N GLU A 142 12.55 -9.72 4.08
CA GLU A 142 13.59 -10.33 4.93
C GLU A 142 14.69 -11.01 4.10
N CYS A 143 14.33 -11.71 3.01
CA CYS A 143 15.30 -12.30 2.08
C CYS A 143 16.14 -11.22 1.39
N THR A 144 15.51 -10.10 1.04
CA THR A 144 16.20 -8.97 0.39
C THR A 144 17.25 -8.34 1.31
N ILE A 145 16.93 -8.15 2.60
CA ILE A 145 17.88 -7.61 3.59
C ILE A 145 19.08 -8.54 3.82
N LYS A 146 18.87 -9.85 3.77
CA LYS A 146 19.94 -10.84 4.03
C LYS A 146 20.87 -11.05 2.83
N SER A 147 20.60 -10.40 1.70
CA SER A 147 21.28 -10.60 0.42
C SER A 147 21.32 -12.08 0.00
N GLU A 148 20.42 -12.89 0.57
CA GLU A 148 20.23 -14.27 0.15
C GLU A 148 19.59 -14.19 -1.22
N LYS A 149 20.33 -14.61 -2.27
CA LYS A 149 19.74 -14.82 -3.59
C LYS A 149 18.49 -15.65 -3.37
N ILE A 150 17.33 -15.04 -3.60
CA ILE A 150 16.02 -15.62 -3.38
C ILE A 150 16.01 -17.00 -4.07
N LYS A 151 16.24 -18.07 -3.29
CA LYS A 151 16.15 -19.46 -3.76
C LYS A 151 14.69 -19.83 -3.73
N ILE A 152 13.94 -19.17 -4.59
CA ILE A 152 12.58 -19.55 -4.84
C ILE A 152 12.56 -19.89 -6.32
N ASP A 153 12.41 -21.16 -6.65
CA ASP A 153 12.18 -21.58 -8.04
C ASP A 153 10.97 -20.82 -8.63
N SER A 154 10.01 -20.43 -7.78
CA SER A 154 8.93 -19.51 -8.13
C SER A 154 9.31 -18.03 -8.30
N PHE A 155 10.50 -17.55 -7.91
CA PHE A 155 10.97 -16.20 -8.25
C PHE A 155 11.39 -16.10 -9.72
N ARG A 156 11.88 -17.18 -10.33
CA ARG A 156 12.17 -17.24 -11.77
C ARG A 156 10.88 -17.31 -12.59
N ASP A 157 9.89 -18.07 -12.11
CA ASP A 157 8.53 -18.09 -12.67
C ASP A 157 7.78 -16.77 -12.42
N PHE A 158 8.02 -16.10 -11.29
CA PHE A 158 7.48 -14.78 -11.02
C PHE A 158 8.20 -13.69 -11.82
N ARG A 159 9.48 -13.86 -12.18
CA ARG A 159 10.15 -12.97 -13.13
C ARG A 159 9.54 -13.09 -14.53
N SER A 160 9.08 -14.29 -14.89
CA SER A 160 8.21 -14.49 -16.06
C SER A 160 6.84 -13.81 -15.90
N LEU A 161 6.28 -13.73 -14.68
CA LEU A 161 5.13 -12.86 -14.36
C LEU A 161 5.52 -11.36 -14.34
N THR A 162 6.76 -10.96 -14.07
CA THR A 162 7.21 -9.56 -14.18
C THR A 162 7.53 -9.15 -15.62
N ASN A 163 7.75 -10.12 -16.52
CA ASN A 163 7.67 -9.89 -17.96
C ASN A 163 6.22 -9.56 -18.41
N LEU A 164 5.23 -9.59 -17.51
CA LEU A 164 4.05 -8.73 -17.57
C LEU A 164 4.45 -7.27 -17.24
N ASN A 165 5.38 -6.71 -18.02
CA ASN A 165 5.10 -5.36 -18.51
C ASN A 165 3.70 -5.45 -19.11
N LEU A 166 2.87 -4.45 -18.82
CA LEU A 166 1.55 -4.19 -19.37
C LEU A 166 0.45 -4.25 -18.29
N SER A 167 0.02 -3.08 -17.84
CA SER A 167 -1.31 -2.67 -18.33
C SER A 167 -1.36 -3.04 -19.81
N GLU A 168 -2.13 -4.04 -20.23
CA GLU A 168 -2.30 -4.42 -21.67
C GLU A 168 -2.70 -3.25 -22.57
N PHE A 169 -2.93 -2.08 -21.97
CA PHE A 169 -3.30 -0.82 -22.59
C PHE A 169 -2.24 0.29 -22.62
N SER A 170 -1.06 0.18 -22.00
CA SER A 170 -0.06 1.28 -22.11
C SER A 170 1.40 0.82 -22.22
N LYS A 171 2.06 1.30 -23.28
CA LYS A 171 3.49 1.10 -23.63
C LYS A 171 4.45 1.83 -22.66
N VAL A 172 4.15 1.86 -21.36
CA VAL A 172 4.91 2.63 -20.38
C VAL A 172 5.74 1.69 -19.54
N ASN A 173 7.06 1.87 -19.59
CA ASN A 173 7.93 1.24 -18.62
C ASN A 173 7.71 1.91 -17.25
N LEU A 174 6.90 1.27 -16.40
CA LEU A 174 6.55 1.77 -15.08
C LEU A 174 7.76 1.99 -14.17
N ASP A 175 8.85 1.23 -14.38
CA ASP A 175 10.07 1.42 -13.61
C ASP A 175 10.76 2.74 -13.98
N ASN A 176 10.68 3.16 -15.25
CA ASN A 176 11.14 4.48 -15.66
C ASN A 176 10.21 5.61 -15.17
N LEU A 177 8.92 5.33 -14.99
CA LEU A 177 7.95 6.31 -14.47
C LEU A 177 8.25 6.69 -13.01
N PHE A 178 8.80 5.75 -12.23
CA PHE A 178 9.10 5.96 -10.82
C PHE A 178 10.56 6.35 -10.52
N LYS A 179 11.40 6.53 -11.54
CA LYS A 179 12.77 7.01 -11.33
C LYS A 179 12.79 8.44 -10.78
N ASN A 180 13.69 8.68 -9.84
CA ASN A 180 13.99 9.99 -9.25
C ASN A 180 12.81 10.66 -8.52
N ILE A 181 11.78 9.89 -8.11
CA ILE A 181 10.70 10.45 -7.28
C ILE A 181 11.22 10.79 -5.89
N TRP A 182 12.10 9.95 -5.35
CA TRP A 182 12.75 10.15 -4.06
C TRP A 182 14.23 10.39 -4.27
N THR A 183 14.76 11.41 -3.61
CA THR A 183 16.20 11.64 -3.54
C THR A 183 16.80 10.93 -2.32
N VAL A 184 18.11 10.71 -2.35
CA VAL A 184 18.84 10.07 -1.25
C VAL A 184 18.73 10.90 0.04
N GLU A 185 18.74 12.24 -0.06
CA GLU A 185 18.58 13.13 1.08
C GLU A 185 17.19 13.03 1.71
N GLU A 186 16.15 12.91 0.88
CA GLU A 186 14.77 12.74 1.37
C GLU A 186 14.58 11.42 2.10
N ILE A 187 15.13 10.33 1.54
CA ILE A 187 15.15 9.01 2.19
C ILE A 187 15.84 9.09 3.55
N LYS A 188 16.99 9.78 3.61
CA LYS A 188 17.74 9.99 4.85
C LYS A 188 16.95 10.78 5.90
N ILE A 189 16.23 11.83 5.49
CA ILE A 189 15.35 12.60 6.38
C ILE A 189 14.25 11.70 6.96
N VAL A 190 13.58 10.93 6.11
CA VAL A 190 12.54 9.98 6.52
C VAL A 190 13.11 8.96 7.52
N CYS A 191 14.24 8.34 7.21
CA CYS A 191 14.87 7.35 8.09
C CYS A 191 15.33 7.94 9.42
N SER A 192 15.81 9.19 9.42
CA SER A 192 16.15 9.92 10.63
C SER A 192 14.91 10.15 11.50
N MET A 193 13.79 10.57 10.92
CA MET A 193 12.52 10.76 11.65
C MET A 193 11.96 9.44 12.20
N LEU A 194 12.05 8.33 11.45
CA LEU A 194 11.66 7.00 11.92
C LEU A 194 12.54 6.54 13.10
N THR A 195 13.85 6.75 13.00
CA THR A 195 14.80 6.41 14.07
C THR A 195 14.54 7.23 15.33
N LEU A 196 14.28 8.54 15.18
CA LEU A 196 13.88 9.40 16.29
C LEU A 196 12.55 8.96 16.91
N SER A 197 11.60 8.49 16.10
CA SER A 197 10.33 7.94 16.59
C SER A 197 10.54 6.66 17.40
N LYS A 198 11.48 5.80 17.00
CA LYS A 198 11.83 4.59 17.75
C LYS A 198 12.49 4.90 19.09
N ASN A 199 13.35 5.93 19.13
CA ASN A 199 14.12 6.28 20.32
C ASN A 199 13.37 7.19 21.31
N ASN A 200 12.48 8.06 20.84
CA ASN A 200 11.79 9.06 21.66
C ASN A 200 10.27 8.87 21.66
N SER A 201 9.74 8.18 22.67
CA SER A 201 8.32 7.84 22.78
C SER A 201 7.36 9.04 22.85
N ASN A 202 7.81 10.17 23.39
CA ASN A 202 6.93 11.34 23.62
C ASN A 202 6.59 12.11 22.34
N ASN A 203 7.46 12.09 21.33
CA ASN A 203 7.35 12.92 20.13
C ASN A 203 7.03 12.13 18.86
N ILE A 204 6.70 10.84 18.97
CA ILE A 204 6.39 9.94 17.84
C ILE A 204 5.39 10.59 16.88
N LYS A 205 4.29 11.14 17.40
CA LYS A 205 3.23 11.74 16.57
C LYS A 205 3.73 12.88 15.70
N SER A 206 4.62 13.72 16.24
CA SER A 206 5.20 14.87 15.52
C SER A 206 6.09 14.41 14.38
N TYR A 207 6.95 13.42 14.62
CA TYR A 207 7.84 12.87 13.60
C TYR A 207 7.07 12.13 12.50
N ILE A 208 6.11 11.28 12.88
CA ILE A 208 5.27 10.54 11.91
C ILE A 208 4.44 11.51 11.07
N SER A 209 3.84 12.54 11.68
CA SER A 209 3.11 13.59 10.94
C SER A 209 4.00 14.35 9.94
N GLY A 210 5.27 14.57 10.29
CA GLY A 210 6.27 15.12 9.37
C GLY A 210 6.50 14.23 8.14
N ILE A 211 6.66 12.92 8.36
CA ILE A 211 6.82 11.95 7.27
C ILE A 211 5.54 11.87 6.42
N GLU A 212 4.36 11.82 7.05
CA GLU A 212 3.06 11.81 6.35
C GLU A 212 2.90 13.06 5.47
N SER A 213 3.38 14.23 5.92
CA SER A 213 3.37 15.47 5.13
C SER A 213 4.27 15.39 3.90
N ILE A 214 5.46 14.79 4.03
CA ILE A 214 6.36 14.54 2.89
C ILE A 214 5.71 13.56 1.91
N LEU A 215 5.10 12.48 2.40
CA LEU A 215 4.39 11.50 1.57
C LEU A 215 3.26 12.16 0.77
N ILE A 216 2.43 13.00 1.40
CA ILE A 216 1.34 13.71 0.71
C ILE A 216 1.88 14.55 -0.47
N ALA A 217 3.02 15.23 -0.27
CA ALA A 217 3.65 15.99 -1.35
C ALA A 217 4.11 15.08 -2.50
N LYS A 218 4.72 13.93 -2.20
CA LYS A 218 5.19 12.95 -3.20
C LYS A 218 4.05 12.28 -3.94
N GLU A 219 2.99 11.88 -3.24
CA GLU A 219 1.79 11.28 -3.82
C GLU A 219 1.07 12.23 -4.79
N LYS A 220 1.08 13.54 -4.50
CA LYS A 220 0.57 14.54 -5.44
C LYS A 220 1.39 14.55 -6.73
N ASN A 221 2.72 14.51 -6.62
CA ASN A 221 3.61 14.45 -7.79
C ASN A 221 3.40 13.16 -8.58
N ILE A 222 3.32 12.01 -7.91
CA ILE A 222 3.05 10.70 -8.52
C ILE A 222 1.72 10.73 -9.29
N ASN A 223 0.66 11.25 -8.67
CA ASN A 223 -0.65 11.31 -9.33
C ASN A 223 -0.66 12.23 -10.55
N ASN A 224 0.12 13.31 -10.53
CA ASN A 224 0.30 14.15 -11.72
C ASN A 224 1.03 13.39 -12.82
N ILE A 225 2.14 12.71 -12.50
CA ILE A 225 2.90 11.90 -13.46
C ILE A 225 2.01 10.82 -14.10
N ILE A 226 1.20 10.12 -13.29
CA ILE A 226 0.28 9.08 -13.78
C ILE A 226 -0.81 9.69 -14.69
N LYS A 227 -1.37 10.85 -14.33
CA LYS A 227 -2.35 11.56 -15.17
C LYS A 227 -1.74 11.99 -16.50
N ASP A 228 -0.55 12.59 -16.47
CA ASP A 228 0.15 13.03 -17.67
C ASP A 228 0.47 11.84 -18.59
N THR A 229 0.89 10.73 -17.99
CA THR A 229 1.13 9.47 -18.70
C THR A 229 -0.14 8.92 -19.34
N ASN A 230 -1.27 8.96 -18.64
CA ASN A 230 -2.56 8.48 -19.17
C ASN A 230 -3.14 9.41 -20.25
N ASN A 231 -2.84 10.71 -20.19
CA ASN A 231 -3.25 11.68 -21.22
C ASN A 231 -2.41 11.60 -22.50
N LEU A 232 -1.29 10.88 -22.47
CA LEU A 232 -0.41 10.65 -23.63
C LEU A 232 -0.86 9.44 -24.49
N PHE A 233 -1.92 8.72 -24.09
CA PHE A 233 -2.53 7.61 -24.82
C PHE A 233 -4.01 7.87 -25.08
#